data_AF-A0A3C1MV39-F1
#
_entry.id   AF-A0A3C1MV39-F1
#
_cell.length_a   1.000
_cell.length_b   1.000
_cell.length_c   1.000
_cell.angle_alpha   90.00
_cell.angle_beta   90.00
_cell.angle_gamma   90.00
#
_symmetry.space_group_name_H-M   'P 1'
#
loop_
_entity.id
_entity.type
_entity.pdbx_description
1 polymer ?
#
loop_
_entity_poly.entity_id
_entity_poly.type
_entity_poly.pdbx_seq_one_letter_code
_entity_poly.pdbx_strand_id
1 'polypeptide(L)'
;SHPVLRLLSNFDDYFSWFVTFAPVATGMLAVAHLGARYETLLAIHILSVALLLVWFPFGKLMHAALVFVSRGSTGALFERKGASI
;
A
#
# COMPACT_ATOMS: atom_id res chain seq x y z
N SER A 1 -4.94 0.46 -23.75
CA SER A 1 -6.24 -0.14 -24.09
C SER A 1 -7.31 -0.01 -22.99
N HIS A 2 -7.24 0.98 -22.08
CA HIS A 2 -8.25 1.18 -21.02
C HIS A 2 -8.64 2.67 -20.87
N PRO A 3 -9.49 3.20 -21.76
CA PRO A 3 -9.81 4.63 -21.80
C PRO A 3 -10.56 5.12 -20.54
N VAL A 4 -11.49 4.30 -20.02
CA VAL A 4 -12.30 4.65 -18.84
C VAL A 4 -11.45 4.66 -17.57
N LEU A 5 -10.57 3.68 -17.38
CA LEU A 5 -9.68 3.63 -16.21
C LEU A 5 -8.78 4.87 -16.13
N ARG A 6 -8.23 5.28 -17.29
CA ARG A 6 -7.38 6.48 -17.38
C ARG A 6 -8.14 7.76 -17.09
N LEU A 7 -9.43 7.82 -17.44
CA LEU A 7 -10.30 8.96 -17.12
C LEU A 7 -10.59 9.08 -15.62
N LEU A 8 -10.66 7.95 -14.91
CA LEU A 8 -10.97 7.89 -13.47
C LEU A 8 -9.73 7.92 -12.56
N SER A 9 -8.55 7.65 -13.13
CA SER A 9 -7.29 7.62 -12.38
C SER A 9 -6.82 9.03 -12.05
N ASN A 10 -6.50 9.26 -10.80
CA ASN A 10 -6.00 10.53 -10.29
C ASN A 10 -4.54 10.40 -9.81
N PHE A 11 -3.92 11.52 -9.45
CA PHE A 11 -2.55 11.55 -8.92
C PHE A 11 -2.32 10.55 -7.78
N ASP A 12 -3.27 10.45 -6.85
CA ASP A 12 -3.21 9.52 -5.71
C ASP A 12 -3.12 8.04 -6.13
N ASP A 13 -3.72 7.62 -7.25
CA ASP A 13 -3.60 6.24 -7.75
C ASP A 13 -2.16 5.92 -8.14
N TYR A 14 -1.57 6.81 -8.94
CA TYR A 14 -0.21 6.64 -9.44
C TYR A 14 0.82 6.78 -8.32
N PHE A 15 0.61 7.71 -7.39
CA PHE A 15 1.51 7.89 -6.26
C PHE A 15 1.42 6.71 -5.27
N SER A 16 0.20 6.24 -4.97
CA SER A 16 0.00 5.03 -4.16
C SER A 16 0.64 3.79 -4.79
N TRP A 17 0.53 3.64 -6.12
CA TRP A 17 1.23 2.57 -6.86
C TRP A 17 2.76 2.71 -6.75
N PHE A 18 3.29 3.92 -6.90
CA PHE A 18 4.72 4.17 -6.78
C PHE A 18 5.27 3.83 -5.39
N VAL A 19 4.65 4.33 -4.33
CA VAL A 19 5.16 4.12 -2.95
C VAL A 19 4.99 2.68 -2.47
N THR A 20 4.02 1.94 -3.01
CA THR A 20 3.88 0.49 -2.72
C THR A 20 4.89 -0.36 -3.47
N PHE A 21 5.23 0.03 -4.70
CA PHE A 21 6.21 -0.71 -5.50
C PHE A 21 7.67 -0.39 -5.11
N ALA A 22 7.96 0.84 -4.66
CA ALA A 22 9.32 1.29 -4.38
C ALA A 22 10.08 0.39 -3.36
N PRO A 23 9.50 -0.05 -2.22
CA PRO A 23 10.17 -0.99 -1.31
C PRO A 23 10.53 -2.32 -1.96
N VAL A 24 9.65 -2.84 -2.83
CA VAL A 24 9.91 -4.08 -3.57
C VAL A 24 11.10 -3.88 -4.50
N ALA A 25 11.06 -2.83 -5.33
CA ALA A 25 12.13 -2.56 -6.29
C ALA A 25 13.49 -2.35 -5.59
N THR A 26 13.53 -1.51 -4.57
CA THR A 26 14.76 -1.20 -3.81
C THR A 26 15.27 -2.41 -3.02
N GLY A 27 14.37 -3.24 -2.48
CA GLY A 27 14.74 -4.48 -1.78
C GLY A 27 15.37 -5.49 -2.74
N MET A 28 14.80 -5.65 -3.94
CA MET A 28 15.38 -6.52 -4.98
C MET A 28 16.76 -6.03 -5.41
N LEU A 29 16.97 -4.72 -5.55
CA LEU A 29 18.29 -4.16 -5.85
C LEU A 29 19.30 -4.43 -4.74
N ALA A 30 18.89 -4.27 -3.47
CA ALA A 30 19.75 -4.55 -2.31
C ALA A 30 20.17 -6.02 -2.24
N VAL A 31 19.24 -6.96 -2.47
CA VAL A 31 19.54 -8.41 -2.51
C VAL A 31 20.43 -8.77 -3.69
N ALA A 32 20.20 -8.16 -4.85
CA ALA A 32 21.02 -8.39 -6.04
C ALA A 32 22.38 -7.67 -5.98
N HIS A 33 22.64 -6.84 -4.96
CA HIS A 33 23.82 -5.99 -4.86
C HIS A 33 24.06 -5.14 -6.12
N LEU A 34 22.99 -4.63 -6.73
CA LEU A 34 23.04 -3.97 -8.03
C LEU A 34 22.94 -2.45 -7.92
N GLY A 35 23.84 -1.74 -8.61
CA GLY A 35 23.73 -0.29 -8.87
C GLY A 35 24.38 0.64 -7.84
N ALA A 36 24.69 0.17 -6.63
CA ALA A 36 25.44 0.94 -5.62
C ALA A 36 26.03 0.02 -4.54
N ARG A 37 26.73 0.61 -3.57
CA ARG A 37 27.14 -0.09 -2.34
C ARG A 37 25.90 -0.57 -1.57
N TYR A 38 26.02 -1.74 -0.95
CA TYR A 38 24.92 -2.37 -0.21
C TYR A 38 24.31 -1.45 0.86
N GLU A 39 25.14 -0.74 1.62
CA GLU A 39 24.68 0.14 2.69
C GLU A 39 23.86 1.31 2.14
N THR A 40 24.22 1.81 0.95
CA THR A 40 23.43 2.83 0.24
C THR A 40 22.10 2.27 -0.24
N LEU A 41 22.08 1.07 -0.83
CA LEU A 41 20.85 0.40 -1.27
C LEU A 41 19.91 0.11 -0.10
N LEU A 42 20.46 -0.36 1.02
CA LEU A 42 19.72 -0.61 2.26
C LEU A 42 19.14 0.68 2.83
N ALA A 43 19.91 1.77 2.85
CA ALA A 43 19.40 3.07 3.29
C ALA A 43 18.25 3.57 2.41
N ILE A 44 18.37 3.43 1.08
CA ILE A 44 17.30 3.78 0.12
C ILE A 44 16.07 2.91 0.34
N HIS A 45 16.24 1.60 0.58
CA HIS A 45 15.15 0.70 0.86
C HIS A 45 14.38 1.12 2.13
N ILE A 46 15.09 1.36 3.24
CA ILE A 46 14.49 1.82 4.49
C ILE A 46 13.75 3.15 4.31
N LEU A 47 14.32 4.10 3.57
CA LEU A 47 13.65 5.37 3.24
C LEU A 47 12.37 5.16 2.43
N SER A 48 12.38 4.23 1.48
CA SER A 48 11.17 3.90 0.69
C SER A 48 10.06 3.30 1.56
N VAL A 49 10.41 2.49 2.56
CA VAL A 49 9.45 1.94 3.54
C VAL A 49 8.92 3.04 4.43
N ALA A 50 9.78 3.93 4.93
CA ALA A 50 9.35 5.08 5.74
C ALA A 50 8.38 5.98 4.95
N LEU A 51 8.67 6.24 3.67
CA LEU A 51 7.77 6.98 2.77
C LEU A 51 6.40 6.28 2.63
N LEU A 52 6.39 4.96 2.42
CA LEU A 52 5.16 4.18 2.37
C LEU A 52 4.34 4.34 3.65
N LEU A 53 4.97 4.24 4.83
CA LEU A 53 4.29 4.38 6.12
C LEU A 53 3.74 5.79 6.35
N VAL A 54 4.46 6.83 5.92
CA VAL A 54 3.98 8.21 5.98
C VAL A 54 2.75 8.41 5.06
N TRP A 55 2.74 7.81 3.87
CA TRP A 55 1.62 7.91 2.93
C TRP A 55 0.42 7.01 3.28
N PHE A 56 0.67 5.90 3.98
CA PHE A 56 -0.28 4.82 4.24
C PHE A 56 -1.67 5.29 4.73
N PRO A 57 -1.80 6.22 5.71
CA PRO A 57 -3.11 6.59 6.22
C PRO A 57 -3.85 7.63 5.38
N PHE A 58 -3.19 8.30 4.42
CA PHE A 58 -3.74 9.45 3.71
C PHE A 58 -4.21 9.13 2.29
N GLY A 59 -3.69 8.06 1.67
CA GLY A 59 -4.05 7.65 0.32
C GLY A 59 -5.11 6.54 0.28
N LYS A 60 -5.35 6.02 -0.93
CA LYS A 60 -6.20 4.83 -1.15
C LYS A 60 -5.71 3.57 -0.44
N LEU A 61 -4.48 3.55 0.10
CA LEU A 61 -3.91 2.43 0.84
C LEU A 61 -4.60 2.16 2.18
N MET A 62 -5.28 3.15 2.77
CA MET A 62 -5.89 3.03 4.11
C MET A 62 -6.91 1.88 4.22
N HIS A 63 -7.50 1.44 3.10
CA HIS A 63 -8.39 0.28 3.08
C HIS A 63 -7.73 -0.99 3.65
N ALA A 64 -6.40 -1.11 3.56
CA ALA A 64 -5.64 -2.23 4.09
C ALA A 64 -5.77 -2.37 5.62
N ALA A 65 -5.92 -1.27 6.37
CA ALA A 65 -6.20 -1.36 7.82
C ALA A 65 -7.70 -1.33 8.12
N LEU A 66 -8.48 -0.56 7.34
CA LEU A 66 -9.92 -0.43 7.57
C LEU A 66 -10.70 -1.73 7.27
N VAL A 67 -10.12 -2.69 6.56
CA VAL A 67 -10.77 -3.99 6.32
C VAL A 67 -11.21 -4.66 7.62
N PHE A 68 -10.39 -4.65 8.67
CA PHE A 68 -10.74 -5.31 9.93
C PHE A 68 -11.87 -4.57 10.66
N VAL A 69 -11.82 -3.25 10.70
CA VAL A 69 -12.85 -2.41 11.32
C VAL A 69 -14.18 -2.52 10.57
N SER A 70 -14.16 -2.43 9.25
CA SER A 70 -15.35 -2.53 8.42
C SER A 70 -16.01 -3.92 8.50
N ARG A 71 -15.21 -5.00 8.51
CA ARG A 71 -15.74 -6.36 8.66
C ARG A 71 -16.25 -6.62 10.07
N GLY A 72 -15.54 -6.18 11.11
CA GLY A 72 -15.98 -6.31 12.50
C GLY A 72 -17.29 -5.57 12.77
N SER A 73 -17.39 -4.31 12.33
CA SER A 73 -18.62 -3.51 12.48
C SER A 73 -19.80 -4.11 11.71
N THR A 74 -19.57 -4.62 10.49
CA THR A 74 -20.61 -5.30 9.71
C THR A 74 -21.06 -6.59 10.39
N GLY A 75 -20.13 -7.38 10.93
CA GLY A 75 -20.44 -8.61 11.68
C GLY A 75 -21.31 -8.33 12.91
N ALA A 76 -20.91 -7.39 13.76
CA ALA A 76 -21.69 -6.99 14.93
C ALA A 76 -23.10 -6.47 14.55
N LEU A 77 -23.21 -5.79 13.41
CA LEU A 77 -24.49 -5.29 12.89
C LEU A 77 -25.41 -6.40 12.35
N PHE A 78 -24.85 -7.54 11.93
CA PHE A 78 -25.61 -8.71 11.52
C PHE A 78 -25.98 -9.62 12.68
N GLU A 79 -25.10 -9.77 13.66
CA GLU A 79 -25.39 -10.48 14.92
C GLU A 79 -26.63 -9.90 15.61
N ARG A 80 -26.71 -8.56 15.76
CA ARG A 80 -27.90 -7.90 16.34
C ARG A 80 -29.19 -8.10 15.54
N LYS A 81 -29.09 -8.56 14.29
CA LYS A 81 -30.24 -8.86 13.41
C LYS A 81 -30.57 -10.36 13.40
N GLY A 82 -29.91 -11.17 14.23
CA GLY A 82 -30.14 -12.61 14.34
C GLY A 82 -29.49 -13.44 13.24
N ALA A 83 -28.60 -12.85 12.42
CA ALA A 83 -27.77 -13.64 11.53
C ALA A 83 -26.72 -14.38 12.36
N SER A 84 -26.78 -15.71 12.38
CA SER A 84 -25.71 -16.54 12.94
C SER A 84 -24.58 -16.69 11.94
N ILE A 85 -23.34 -16.55 12.42
CA ILE A 85 -22.12 -16.94 11.67
C ILE A 85 -22.04 -18.45 11.47
#